data_AF-A0A7S4CHB2-F1
#
_entry.id   AF-A0A7S4CHB2-F1
#
_cell.length_a   1.000
_cell.length_b   1.000
_cell.length_c   1.000
_cell.angle_alpha   90.00
_cell.angle_beta   90.00
_cell.angle_gamma   90.00
#
_symmetry.space_group_name_H-M   'P 1'
#
loop_
_entity.id
_entity.type
_entity.pdbx_description
1 polymer ?
#
loop_
_entity_poly.entity_id
_entity_poly.type
_entity_poly.pdbx_seq_one_letter_code
_entity_poly.pdbx_strand_id
1 'polypeptide(L)'
;DGPVGLGDALPGTVWRFTLDIGRERNTWMDPTWAASGRRLEIPLLIRLDAEGRAVPLAVGAYARFIVSDGQWWLDEGTLRLRLQTEGLSRGDITLPSGGLDLCTPVLGPALLSKNKGMVTILQRRWWVRLERRIVGTFRAEEVEMEGGEEPKALPSVRIKRGTLDGAVYE
;
A
#
# COMPACT_ATOMS: atom_id res chain seq x y z
N ASP A 1 5.16 -18.95 -29.17
CA ASP A 1 5.10 -17.99 -28.07
C ASP A 1 4.78 -16.61 -28.59
N GLY A 2 3.59 -16.10 -28.27
CA GLY A 2 3.21 -14.72 -28.58
C GLY A 2 3.97 -13.72 -27.71
N PRO A 3 3.89 -12.41 -28.00
CA PRO A 3 4.49 -11.40 -27.14
C PRO A 3 3.86 -11.49 -25.75
N VAL A 4 4.70 -11.61 -24.71
CA VAL A 4 4.23 -11.56 -23.33
C VAL A 4 3.68 -10.17 -23.07
N GLY A 5 2.39 -10.09 -22.73
CA GLY A 5 1.68 -8.87 -22.44
C GLY A 5 2.16 -8.21 -21.14
N LEU A 6 1.82 -6.94 -21.01
CA LEU A 6 2.16 -6.14 -19.83
C LEU A 6 1.42 -6.72 -18.61
N GLY A 7 2.16 -7.18 -17.61
CA GLY A 7 1.59 -7.76 -16.39
C GLY A 7 1.14 -9.23 -16.50
N ASP A 8 1.34 -9.89 -17.64
CA ASP A 8 0.95 -11.30 -17.85
C ASP A 8 1.67 -12.28 -16.90
N ALA A 9 2.83 -11.88 -16.38
CA ALA A 9 3.64 -12.68 -15.45
C ALA A 9 3.50 -12.21 -13.98
N LEU A 10 2.54 -11.34 -13.65
CA LEU A 10 2.20 -11.01 -12.27
C LEU A 10 1.54 -12.15 -11.48
N PRO A 11 0.67 -13.01 -12.06
CA PRO A 11 0.15 -14.17 -11.37
C PRO A 11 1.24 -15.06 -10.74
N GLY A 12 1.07 -15.42 -9.48
CA GLY A 12 2.00 -16.23 -8.69
C GLY A 12 3.14 -15.44 -8.04
N THR A 13 3.35 -14.17 -8.41
CA THR A 13 4.44 -13.35 -7.85
C THR A 13 4.13 -12.87 -6.43
N VAL A 14 5.19 -12.63 -5.66
CA VAL A 14 5.12 -12.13 -4.29
C VAL A 14 5.87 -10.80 -4.20
N TRP A 15 5.24 -9.82 -3.56
CA TRP A 15 5.75 -8.46 -3.50
C TRP A 15 5.70 -7.90 -2.09
N ARG A 16 6.80 -7.25 -1.70
CA ARG A 16 6.86 -6.41 -0.52
C ARG A 16 6.43 -5.00 -0.90
N PHE A 17 5.26 -4.59 -0.40
CA PHE A 17 4.76 -3.23 -0.44
C PHE A 17 5.14 -2.52 0.85
N THR A 18 6.08 -1.59 0.80
CA THR A 18 6.41 -0.73 1.93
C THR A 18 5.58 0.53 1.84
N LEU A 19 4.47 0.57 2.59
CA LEU A 19 3.59 1.73 2.68
C LEU A 19 4.26 2.84 3.49
N ASP A 20 4.08 4.07 3.08
CA ASP A 20 4.50 5.28 3.75
C ASP A 20 3.26 6.17 3.92
N ILE A 21 2.57 6.00 5.06
CA ILE A 21 1.28 6.62 5.36
C ILE A 21 1.47 7.91 6.13
N GLY A 22 0.88 8.99 5.63
CA GLY A 22 0.94 10.31 6.22
C GLY A 22 0.41 11.35 5.25
N ARG A 23 0.61 12.64 5.59
CA ARG A 23 0.10 13.74 4.78
C ARG A 23 0.84 13.85 3.46
N GLU A 24 0.11 13.81 2.35
CA GLU A 24 0.66 14.02 1.01
C GLU A 24 0.42 15.45 0.54
N ARG A 25 1.42 16.05 -0.12
CA ARG A 25 1.33 17.41 -0.63
C ARG A 25 0.22 17.51 -1.68
N ASN A 26 -0.52 18.62 -1.68
CA ASN A 26 -1.64 18.88 -2.59
C ASN A 26 -2.79 17.87 -2.48
N THR A 27 -2.85 17.10 -1.39
CA THR A 27 -3.98 16.23 -1.07
C THR A 27 -4.74 16.82 0.10
N TRP A 28 -6.07 16.80 0.02
CA TRP A 28 -6.90 17.20 1.15
C TRP A 28 -7.11 16.02 2.08
N MET A 29 -6.85 16.26 3.37
CA MET A 29 -7.17 15.41 4.51
C MET A 29 -7.74 16.30 5.61
N ASP A 30 -8.38 15.67 6.61
CA ASP A 30 -8.79 16.38 7.83
C ASP A 30 -7.60 17.19 8.39
N PRO A 31 -7.77 18.47 8.78
CA PRO A 31 -6.69 19.28 9.33
C PRO A 31 -5.93 18.63 10.48
N THR A 32 -6.59 17.85 11.33
CA THR A 32 -5.94 17.19 12.49
C THR A 32 -5.24 15.88 12.12
N TRP A 33 -5.47 15.35 10.93
CA TRP A 33 -4.88 14.08 10.49
C TRP A 33 -3.43 14.26 10.05
N ALA A 34 -2.53 13.47 10.63
CA ALA A 34 -1.07 13.55 10.44
C ALA A 34 -0.52 14.99 10.62
N ALA A 35 -1.16 15.81 11.45
CA ALA A 35 -0.80 17.19 11.72
C ALA A 35 0.57 17.36 12.39
N SER A 36 1.04 16.35 13.12
CA SER A 36 2.36 16.32 13.74
C SER A 36 3.49 16.09 12.72
N GLY A 37 3.17 15.96 11.43
CA GLY A 37 4.11 15.60 10.38
C GLY A 37 4.63 14.16 10.47
N ARG A 38 4.14 13.32 11.39
CA ARG A 38 4.56 11.91 11.48
C ARG A 38 4.10 11.12 10.26
N ARG A 39 4.80 10.02 10.01
CA ARG A 39 4.45 9.03 8.99
C ARG A 39 4.62 7.62 9.53
N LEU A 40 3.75 6.71 9.10
CA LEU A 40 3.82 5.28 9.41
C LEU A 40 4.40 4.55 8.21
N GLU A 41 5.54 3.91 8.43
CA GLU A 41 6.08 2.98 7.45
C GLU A 41 5.65 1.56 7.80
N ILE A 42 4.89 0.94 6.90
CA ILE A 42 4.25 -0.37 7.12
C ILE A 42 4.62 -1.29 5.94
N PRO A 43 5.48 -2.29 6.15
CA PRO A 43 5.72 -3.31 5.15
C PRO A 43 4.57 -4.32 5.12
N LEU A 44 4.11 -4.66 3.93
CA LEU A 44 3.14 -5.70 3.63
C LEU A 44 3.74 -6.65 2.61
N LEU A 45 3.65 -7.96 2.85
CA LEU A 45 3.99 -8.96 1.85
C LEU A 45 2.71 -9.52 1.26
N ILE A 46 2.59 -9.50 -0.05
CA ILE A 46 1.34 -9.84 -0.75
C ILE A 46 1.68 -10.74 -1.94
N ARG A 47 0.93 -11.83 -2.07
CA ARG A 47 0.91 -12.66 -3.28
C ARG A 47 -0.21 -12.22 -4.20
N LEU A 48 0.10 -12.06 -5.49
CA LEU A 48 -0.90 -11.86 -6.54
C LEU A 48 -1.18 -13.22 -7.16
N ASP A 49 -2.39 -13.78 -7.02
CA ASP A 49 -2.72 -15.07 -7.63
C ASP A 49 -3.31 -14.93 -9.04
N ALA A 50 -3.46 -16.05 -9.74
CA ALA A 50 -3.94 -16.10 -11.12
C ALA A 50 -5.43 -15.75 -11.25
N GLU A 51 -6.19 -15.88 -10.16
CA GLU A 51 -7.63 -15.59 -10.10
C GLU A 51 -7.91 -14.12 -9.79
N GLY A 52 -6.89 -13.25 -9.74
CA GLY A 52 -7.04 -11.83 -9.44
C GLY A 52 -7.23 -11.54 -7.95
N ARG A 53 -6.92 -12.48 -7.06
CA ARG A 53 -6.91 -12.25 -5.61
C ARG A 53 -5.53 -11.82 -5.16
N ALA A 54 -5.52 -10.90 -4.22
CA ALA A 54 -4.32 -10.45 -3.55
C ALA A 54 -4.34 -10.96 -2.13
N VAL A 55 -3.39 -11.83 -1.79
CA VAL A 55 -3.36 -12.55 -0.52
C VAL A 55 -2.23 -11.98 0.34
N PRO A 56 -2.54 -11.25 1.43
CA PRO A 56 -1.54 -10.85 2.42
C PRO A 56 -0.89 -12.08 3.03
N LEU A 57 0.42 -12.19 2.89
CA LEU A 57 1.22 -13.25 3.49
C LEU A 57 1.80 -12.82 4.85
N ALA A 58 2.12 -11.54 4.99
CA ALA A 58 2.65 -10.98 6.23
C ALA A 58 2.41 -9.47 6.31
N VAL A 59 2.32 -8.96 7.54
CA VAL A 59 2.33 -7.53 7.87
C VAL A 59 3.49 -7.28 8.81
N GLY A 60 4.15 -6.13 8.68
CA GLY A 60 5.26 -5.72 9.55
C GLY A 60 4.95 -5.93 11.03
N ALA A 61 5.95 -6.40 11.78
CA ALA A 61 5.78 -6.69 13.20
C ALA A 61 5.29 -5.45 13.98
N TYR A 62 4.49 -5.69 15.02
CA TYR A 62 3.93 -4.67 15.92
C TYR A 62 3.01 -3.63 15.26
N ALA A 63 2.56 -3.87 14.01
CA ALA A 63 1.68 -2.93 13.32
C ALA A 63 0.32 -2.76 13.99
N ARG A 64 -0.21 -3.79 14.68
CA ARG A 64 -1.66 -3.93 14.98
C ARG A 64 -2.53 -3.51 13.78
N PHE A 65 -2.04 -3.80 12.58
CA PHE A 65 -2.67 -3.47 11.32
C PHE A 65 -3.09 -4.79 10.70
N ILE A 66 -4.38 -5.07 10.75
CA ILE A 66 -4.94 -6.30 10.21
C ILE A 66 -5.38 -6.00 8.78
N VAL A 67 -4.86 -6.80 7.86
CA VAL A 67 -5.13 -6.72 6.43
C VAL A 67 -5.56 -8.11 5.98
N SER A 68 -6.68 -8.18 5.28
CA SER A 68 -7.23 -9.42 4.74
C SER A 68 -7.24 -9.40 3.22
N ASP A 69 -7.51 -10.57 2.65
CA ASP A 69 -7.52 -10.82 1.21
C ASP A 69 -8.29 -9.75 0.44
N GLY A 70 -7.74 -9.45 -0.73
CA GLY A 70 -8.22 -8.42 -1.62
C GLY A 70 -8.28 -8.89 -3.06
N GLN A 71 -8.40 -7.92 -3.94
CA GLN A 71 -8.41 -8.13 -5.39
C GLN A 71 -7.32 -7.30 -6.04
N TRP A 72 -6.72 -7.82 -7.10
CA TRP A 72 -5.85 -7.08 -7.98
C TRP A 72 -6.33 -7.21 -9.42
N TRP A 73 -6.05 -6.18 -10.22
CA TRP A 73 -6.33 -6.17 -11.65
C TRP A 73 -5.42 -5.19 -12.37
N LEU A 74 -5.35 -5.32 -13.68
CA LEU A 74 -4.65 -4.39 -14.56
C LEU A 74 -5.65 -3.43 -15.20
N ASP A 75 -5.28 -2.17 -15.24
CA ASP A 75 -6.03 -1.09 -15.87
C ASP A 75 -5.05 -0.27 -16.71
N GLU A 76 -5.06 -0.47 -18.03
CA GLU A 76 -4.20 0.23 -19.00
C GLU A 76 -2.71 0.25 -18.60
N GLY A 77 -2.18 -0.88 -18.13
CA GLY A 77 -0.79 -1.01 -17.69
C GLY A 77 -0.49 -0.48 -16.30
N THR A 78 -1.52 -0.18 -15.51
CA THR A 78 -1.42 0.11 -14.08
C THR A 78 -1.91 -1.08 -13.29
N LEU A 79 -1.09 -1.58 -12.36
CA LEU A 79 -1.55 -2.49 -11.33
C LEU A 79 -2.43 -1.71 -10.36
N ARG A 80 -3.65 -2.21 -10.15
CA ARG A 80 -4.55 -1.77 -9.09
C ARG A 80 -4.77 -2.94 -8.13
N LEU A 81 -4.70 -2.63 -6.85
CA LEU A 81 -4.82 -3.59 -5.77
C LEU A 81 -5.76 -2.98 -4.72
N ARG A 82 -6.79 -3.72 -4.31
CA ARG A 82 -7.68 -3.36 -3.20
C ARG A 82 -7.64 -4.43 -2.14
N LEU A 83 -7.12 -4.09 -0.97
CA LEU A 83 -7.14 -4.93 0.22
C LEU A 83 -8.27 -4.49 1.15
N GLN A 84 -8.67 -5.36 2.08
CA GLN A 84 -9.51 -4.98 3.20
C GLN A 84 -8.66 -4.81 4.46
N THR A 85 -9.00 -3.86 5.31
CA THR A 85 -8.33 -3.64 6.59
C THR A 85 -9.32 -3.36 7.72
N GLU A 86 -8.96 -3.75 8.94
CA GLU A 86 -9.69 -3.36 10.15
C GLU A 86 -9.33 -1.93 10.62
N GLY A 87 -8.46 -1.24 9.88
CA GLY A 87 -8.00 0.10 10.21
C GLY A 87 -6.75 0.10 11.10
N LEU A 88 -6.26 1.29 11.40
CA LEU A 88 -5.08 1.51 12.22
C LEU A 88 -5.13 2.90 12.84
N SER A 89 -4.88 3.00 14.14
CA SER A 89 -4.67 4.29 14.81
C SER A 89 -3.32 4.30 15.50
N ARG A 90 -2.50 5.30 15.17
CA ARG A 90 -1.21 5.52 15.81
C ARG A 90 -0.89 7.02 15.84
N GLY A 91 -0.94 7.60 17.04
CA GLY A 91 -0.82 9.04 17.22
C GLY A 91 -1.98 9.77 16.54
N ASP A 92 -1.67 10.74 15.72
CA ASP A 92 -2.59 11.57 14.93
C ASP A 92 -2.86 11.00 13.52
N ILE A 93 -2.39 9.79 13.23
CA ILE A 93 -2.66 9.06 11.99
C ILE A 93 -3.70 7.99 12.29
N THR A 94 -4.84 8.09 11.60
CA THR A 94 -5.91 7.08 11.65
C THR A 94 -6.30 6.65 10.25
N LEU A 95 -6.18 5.36 9.97
CA LEU A 95 -6.75 4.69 8.81
C LEU A 95 -8.08 4.05 9.23
N PRO A 96 -9.20 4.34 8.54
CA PRO A 96 -10.45 3.68 8.81
C PRO A 96 -10.41 2.20 8.39
N SER A 97 -11.31 1.40 8.93
CA SER A 97 -11.59 0.08 8.38
C SER A 97 -12.21 0.18 6.97
N GLY A 98 -12.02 -0.86 6.16
CA GLY A 98 -12.53 -0.97 4.81
C GLY A 98 -11.44 -1.08 3.75
N GLY A 99 -11.70 -0.51 2.57
CA GLY A 99 -10.83 -0.66 1.41
C GLY A 99 -9.53 0.16 1.49
N LEU A 100 -8.39 -0.51 1.31
CA LEU A 100 -7.08 0.08 1.09
C LEU A 100 -6.66 -0.17 -0.36
N ASP A 101 -6.65 0.90 -1.15
CA ASP A 101 -6.38 0.88 -2.59
C ASP A 101 -4.92 1.26 -2.85
N LEU A 102 -4.16 0.41 -3.54
CA LEU A 102 -2.80 0.64 -3.99
C LEU A 102 -2.79 0.68 -5.52
N CYS A 103 -2.04 1.62 -6.11
CA CYS A 103 -1.79 1.63 -7.55
C CYS A 103 -0.36 1.99 -7.92
N THR A 104 0.18 1.28 -8.92
CA THR A 104 1.51 1.54 -9.48
C THR A 104 1.58 1.12 -10.95
N PRO A 105 2.31 1.84 -11.82
CA PRO A 105 2.53 1.40 -13.20
C PRO A 105 3.27 0.06 -13.27
N VAL A 106 2.95 -0.71 -14.30
CA VAL A 106 3.68 -1.92 -14.72
C VAL A 106 4.57 -1.54 -15.91
N LEU A 107 5.83 -1.98 -15.89
CA LEU A 107 6.87 -1.62 -16.86
C LEU A 107 7.34 -2.81 -17.72
N GLY A 108 6.71 -3.98 -17.59
CA GLY A 108 7.03 -5.20 -18.32
C GLY A 108 6.12 -6.38 -17.93
N PRO A 109 6.49 -7.62 -18.24
CA PRO A 109 5.67 -8.79 -17.93
C PRO A 109 5.30 -8.95 -16.45
N ALA A 110 6.22 -8.65 -15.53
CA ALA A 110 5.97 -8.68 -14.09
C ALA A 110 6.56 -7.47 -13.35
N LEU A 111 7.17 -6.52 -14.04
CA LEU A 111 7.92 -5.46 -13.39
C LEU A 111 7.01 -4.33 -12.90
N LEU A 112 6.82 -4.21 -11.59
CA LEU A 112 6.20 -3.01 -11.01
C LEU A 112 7.18 -1.84 -10.99
N SER A 113 6.66 -0.62 -11.13
CA SER A 113 7.48 0.58 -11.05
C SER A 113 8.20 0.67 -9.71
N LYS A 114 9.51 0.95 -9.76
CA LYS A 114 10.33 1.27 -8.57
C LYS A 114 10.01 2.67 -8.00
N ASN A 115 9.27 3.48 -8.74
CA ASN A 115 8.81 4.77 -8.27
C ASN A 115 7.72 4.59 -7.21
N LYS A 116 7.44 5.69 -6.48
CA LYS A 116 6.39 5.70 -5.46
C LYS A 116 5.02 5.45 -6.10
N GLY A 117 4.38 4.34 -5.74
CA GLY A 117 2.96 4.10 -5.97
C GLY A 117 2.09 4.90 -4.99
N MET A 118 0.78 4.96 -5.23
CA MET A 118 -0.15 5.70 -4.36
C MET A 118 -0.94 4.78 -3.45
N VAL A 119 -1.16 5.20 -2.22
CA VAL A 119 -2.07 4.55 -1.28
C VAL A 119 -3.30 5.42 -1.08
N THR A 120 -4.49 4.85 -1.29
CA THR A 120 -5.75 5.56 -1.12
C THR A 120 -6.73 4.79 -0.24
N ILE A 121 -7.61 5.51 0.45
CA ILE A 121 -8.72 4.97 1.24
C ILE A 121 -10.03 5.61 0.83
N LEU A 122 -11.14 4.96 1.12
CA LEU A 122 -12.46 5.59 1.07
C LEU A 122 -12.72 6.30 2.41
N GLN A 123 -12.93 7.61 2.34
CA GLN A 123 -13.23 8.42 3.53
C GLN A 123 -14.52 9.22 3.32
N ARG A 124 -15.30 9.37 4.39
CA ARG A 124 -16.54 10.15 4.37
C ARG A 124 -16.24 11.62 4.66
N ARG A 125 -16.70 12.52 3.79
CA ARG A 125 -16.64 13.97 3.98
C ARG A 125 -18.00 14.50 4.42
N TRP A 126 -18.04 15.14 5.58
CA TRP A 126 -19.19 15.86 6.15
C TRP A 126 -20.51 15.10 6.06
N TRP A 127 -20.47 13.77 6.25
CA TRP A 127 -21.63 12.86 6.22
C TRP A 127 -22.34 12.67 4.87
N VAL A 128 -22.07 13.51 3.86
CA VAL A 128 -22.80 13.51 2.57
C VAL A 128 -22.14 12.61 1.51
N ARG A 129 -20.80 12.50 1.48
CA ARG A 129 -20.10 11.84 0.36
C ARG A 129 -18.93 10.97 0.80
N LEU A 130 -18.82 9.78 0.22
CA LEU A 130 -17.61 8.95 0.26
C LEU A 130 -16.71 9.34 -0.90
N GLU A 131 -15.45 9.67 -0.61
CA GLU A 131 -14.45 10.07 -1.59
C GLU A 131 -13.17 9.28 -1.37
N ARG A 132 -12.48 8.92 -2.47
CA ARG A 132 -11.14 8.33 -2.39
C ARG A 132 -10.13 9.41 -2.05
N ARG A 133 -9.28 9.14 -1.06
CA ARG A 133 -8.26 10.07 -0.56
C ARG A 133 -6.91 9.41 -0.56
N ILE A 134 -5.91 10.11 -1.11
CA ILE A 134 -4.52 9.70 -1.04
C ILE A 134 -4.02 9.94 0.39
N VAL A 135 -3.54 8.88 1.02
CA VAL A 135 -3.07 8.88 2.43
C VAL A 135 -1.60 8.49 2.54
N GLY A 136 -0.92 8.38 1.42
CA GLY A 136 0.48 8.00 1.40
C GLY A 136 0.93 7.50 0.05
N THR A 137 2.15 6.97 0.07
CA THR A 137 2.77 6.32 -1.08
C THR A 137 3.26 4.94 -0.68
N PHE A 138 3.71 4.15 -1.64
CA PHE A 138 4.39 2.90 -1.34
C PHE A 138 5.54 2.64 -2.31
N ARG A 139 6.46 1.76 -1.92
CA ARG A 139 7.42 1.13 -2.82
C ARG A 139 7.11 -0.36 -2.92
N ALA A 140 7.24 -0.92 -4.11
CA ALA A 140 7.05 -2.34 -4.36
C ALA A 140 8.39 -2.98 -4.75
N GLU A 141 8.69 -4.10 -4.12
CA GLU A 141 9.88 -4.90 -4.38
C GLU A 141 9.46 -6.36 -4.48
N GLU A 142 9.82 -7.02 -5.57
CA GLU A 142 9.54 -8.44 -5.75
C GLU A 142 10.35 -9.26 -4.73
N VAL A 143 9.73 -10.31 -4.23
CA VAL A 143 10.34 -11.24 -3.28
C VAL A 143 10.28 -12.62 -3.89
N GLU A 144 11.45 -13.16 -4.23
CA GLU A 144 11.59 -14.55 -4.64
C GLU A 144 11.30 -15.45 -3.44
N MET A 145 10.32 -16.34 -3.58
CA MET A 145 9.99 -17.34 -2.58
C MET A 145 10.65 -18.66 -3.01
N GLU A 146 11.71 -19.07 -2.32
CA GLU A 146 12.27 -20.42 -2.49
C GLU A 146 11.35 -21.46 -1.82
N GLY A 147 11.26 -22.64 -2.44
CA GLY A 147 10.18 -23.61 -2.22
C GLY A 147 9.82 -23.87 -0.75
N GLY A 148 8.60 -23.47 -0.37
CA GLY A 148 7.99 -23.79 0.92
C GLY A 148 8.48 -22.97 2.12
N GLU A 149 9.36 -21.99 1.91
CA GLU A 149 9.86 -21.15 2.99
C GLU A 149 8.78 -20.15 3.45
N GLU A 150 8.56 -20.05 4.77
CA GLU A 150 7.76 -18.96 5.32
C GLU A 150 8.43 -17.63 4.96
N PRO A 151 7.64 -16.60 4.60
CA PRO A 151 8.21 -15.33 4.22
C PRO A 151 9.09 -14.77 5.33
N LYS A 152 10.34 -14.41 4.98
CA LYS A 152 11.28 -13.77 5.92
C LYS A 152 10.57 -12.68 6.71
N ALA A 153 10.75 -12.69 8.03
CA ALA A 153 10.13 -11.76 8.94
C ALA A 153 10.24 -10.32 8.41
N LEU A 154 9.09 -9.68 8.22
CA LEU A 154 9.06 -8.31 7.73
C LEU A 154 9.63 -7.34 8.78
N PRO A 155 10.28 -6.25 8.36
CA PRO A 155 10.68 -5.20 9.29
C PRO A 155 9.50 -4.72 10.13
N SER A 156 9.77 -4.34 11.38
CA SER A 156 8.76 -3.73 12.25
C SER A 156 8.23 -2.43 11.66
N VAL A 157 6.99 -2.09 12.00
CA VAL A 157 6.42 -0.77 11.65
C VAL A 157 7.24 0.34 12.28
N ARG A 158 7.60 1.34 11.47
CA ARG A 158 8.40 2.49 11.91
C ARG A 158 7.55 3.75 11.92
N ILE A 159 7.69 4.57 12.96
CA ILE A 159 7.27 5.97 12.90
C ILE A 159 8.46 6.78 12.41
N LYS A 160 8.24 7.62 11.42
CA LYS A 160 9.24 8.57 10.92
C LYS A 160 8.67 9.97 11.04
N ARG A 161 9.54 10.97 11.22
CA ARG A 161 9.17 12.37 10.94
C ARG A 161 9.11 12.50 9.43
N GLY A 162 7.95 12.88 8.93
CA GLY A 162 7.78 13.29 7.55
C GLY A 162 8.33 14.69 7.37
N THR A 163 8.92 14.93 6.21
CA THR A 163 9.36 16.26 5.81
C THR A 163 8.33 16.81 4.84
N LEU A 164 7.55 17.78 5.31
CA LEU A 164 6.85 18.70 4.41
C LEU A 164 7.79 19.90 4.25
N ASP A 165 8.34 20.08 3.04
CA ASP A 165 9.18 21.24 2.66
C ASP A 165 10.53 21.42 3.38
N GLY A 166 11.24 20.35 3.74
CA GLY A 166 12.55 20.50 4.41
C GLY A 166 12.48 21.05 5.84
N ALA A 167 11.30 21.45 6.31
CA ALA A 167 11.06 21.89 7.67
C ALA A 167 10.78 20.68 8.57
N VAL A 168 11.65 20.47 9.54
CA VAL A 168 11.38 19.57 10.67
C VAL A 168 10.44 20.35 11.60
N TYR A 169 9.17 19.96 11.65
CA TYR A 169 8.26 20.50 12.66
C TYR A 169 8.65 19.91 14.03
N GLU A 170 8.92 20.79 15.00
CA GLU A 170 9.37 20.45 16.36
C GLU A 170 8.30 19.70 17.16
#